data_AF-A0A024Q8F6-F1
#
_entry.id   AF-A0A024Q8F6-F1
#
_cell.length_a   1.000
_cell.length_b   1.000
_cell.length_c   1.000
_cell.angle_alpha   90.00
_cell.angle_beta   90.00
_cell.angle_gamma   90.00
#
_symmetry.space_group_name_H-M   'P 1'
#
loop_
_entity.id
_entity.type
_entity.pdbx_description
1 polymer ?
#
loop_
_entity_poly.entity_id
_entity_poly.type
_entity_poly.pdbx_seq_one_letter_code
_entity_poly.pdbx_strand_id
1 'polypeptide(L)' 'MDEIGEMPLQLQAKLLHVLQENEFLPLGGDKMKRVDIRILAATNRDLEDMVAQKQFREDSITD' A
#
# COMPACT_ATOMS: atom_id res chain seq x y z
N MET A 1 -10.40 1.85 0.05
CA MET A 1 -9.89 0.59 0.64
C MET A 1 -10.24 0.63 2.10
N ASP A 2 -10.93 -0.40 2.58
CA ASP A 2 -11.19 -0.52 4.01
C ASP A 2 -10.15 -1.43 4.65
N GLU A 3 -9.94 -1.26 5.95
CA GLU A 3 -9.04 -2.08 6.78
C GLU A 3 -7.60 -2.19 6.23
N ILE A 4 -7.00 -1.08 5.78
CA ILE A 4 -5.64 -1.08 5.22
C ILE A 4 -4.58 -1.63 6.20
N GLY A 5 -4.84 -1.56 7.50
CA GLY A 5 -3.99 -2.13 8.55
C GLY A 5 -3.95 -3.68 8.56
N GLU A 6 -4.90 -4.37 7.93
CA GLU A 6 -4.87 -5.83 7.84
C GLU A 6 -4.07 -6.35 6.63
N MET A 7 -3.62 -5.45 5.77
CA MET A 7 -2.84 -5.80 4.60
C MET A 7 -1.47 -6.38 5.01
N PRO A 8 -1.06 -7.54 4.47
CA PRO A 8 0.30 -8.04 4.66
C PRO A 8 1.36 -7.03 4.23
N LEU A 9 2.45 -6.89 4.99
CA LEU A 9 3.54 -5.93 4.72
C LEU A 9 4.08 -6.00 3.29
N GLN A 10 4.16 -7.19 2.69
CA GLN A 10 4.61 -7.37 1.31
C GLN A 10 3.66 -6.72 0.29
N LEU A 11 2.36 -6.73 0.57
CA LEU A 11 1.38 -6.05 -0.28
C LEU A 11 1.38 -4.55 -0.03
N GLN A 12 1.63 -4.10 1.21
CA GLN A 12 1.82 -2.67 1.51
C GLN A 12 2.98 -2.09 0.69
N ALA A 13 4.11 -2.79 0.61
CA ALA A 13 5.26 -2.37 -0.21
C ALA A 13 4.94 -2.32 -1.71
N LYS A 14 4.18 -3.29 -2.23
CA LYS A 14 3.73 -3.27 -3.62
C LYS A 14 2.78 -2.10 -3.89
N LEU A 15 1.86 -1.82 -2.97
CA LEU A 15 0.93 -0.70 -3.09
C LEU A 15 1.69 0.64 -3.15
N LEU A 16 2.66 0.84 -2.26
CA LEU A 16 3.50 2.03 -2.26
C LEU A 16 4.26 2.19 -3.58
N HIS A 17 4.80 1.09 -4.13
CA HIS A 17 5.46 1.13 -5.43
C HIS A 17 4.52 1.61 -6.55
N VAL A 18 3.25 1.16 -6.55
CA VAL A 18 2.26 1.64 -7.53
C VAL A 18 1.95 3.13 -7.33
N LEU A 19 1.87 3.60 -6.09
CA LEU A 19 1.61 5.01 -5.77
C LEU A 19 2.76 5.93 -6.21
N GLN A 20 4.01 5.49 -6.03
CA GLN A 20 5.20 6.26 -6.40
C GLN A 20 5.44 6.26 -7.92
N GLU A 21 5.35 5.09 -8.55
CA GLU A 21 5.70 4.92 -9.97
C GLU A 21 4.52 5.08 -10.93
N ASN A 22 3.28 5.09 -10.42
CA ASN A 22 2.05 5.05 -11.22
C ASN A 22 2.02 3.87 -12.21
N GLU A 23 2.72 2.79 -11.89
CA GLU A 23 2.90 1.61 -12.74
C GLU A 23 2.86 0.32 -11.92
N PHE A 24 2.38 -0.77 -12.52
CA PHE A 24 2.47 -2.10 -11.92
C PHE A 24 2.53 -3.23 -12.95
N LEU A 25 3.05 -4.39 -12.54
CA LEU A 25 3.00 -5.63 -13.31
C LEU A 25 1.78 -6.48 -12.87
N PRO A 26 0.80 -6.75 -13.75
CA PRO A 26 -0.32 -7.62 -13.43
C PRO A 26 0.13 -9.06 -13.15
N LEU A 27 -0.61 -9.79 -12.31
CA LEU A 27 -0.38 -11.21 -12.11
C LEU A 27 -0.52 -11.97 -13.44
N GLY A 28 0.52 -12.71 -13.82
CA GLY A 28 0.58 -13.44 -15.10
C GLY A 28 0.83 -12.56 -16.33
N GLY A 29 1.02 -11.24 -16.15
CA GLY A 29 1.43 -10.34 -17.20
C GLY A 29 2.95 -10.25 -17.31
N ASP A 30 3.43 -9.88 -18.49
CA ASP A 30 4.85 -9.66 -18.81
C ASP A 30 5.18 -8.18 -19.10
N LYS A 31 4.19 -7.30 -19.00
CA LYS A 31 4.30 -5.87 -19.31
C LYS A 31 3.77 -4.99 -18.18
N MET A 32 4.52 -3.94 -17.87
CA MET A 32 4.09 -2.88 -16.96
C MET A 32 2.86 -2.16 -17.52
N LYS A 33 1.96 -1.76 -16.62
CA LYS A 33 0.79 -0.94 -16.94
C LYS A 33 0.83 0.35 -16.14
N ARG A 34 0.75 1.48 -16.83
CA ARG A 34 0.52 2.80 -16.22
C ARG A 34 -0.91 2.94 -15.75
N VAL A 35 -1.08 3.58 -14.61
CA VAL A 35 -2.37 3.91 -14.03
C VAL A 35 -2.37 5.32 -13.48
N ASP A 36 -3.51 5.99 -13.60
CA ASP A 36 -3.79 7.24 -12.91
C ASP A 36 -4.89 6.92 -11.90
N ILE A 37 -4.50 6.81 -10.63
CA ILE A 37 -5.39 6.39 -9.55
C ILE A 37 -5.25 7.32 -8.35
N ARG A 38 -6.38 7.54 -7.69
CA ARG A 38 -6.44 8.16 -6.37
C ARG A 38 -6.89 7.12 -5.35
N ILE A 39 -6.14 6.95 -4.27
CA ILE A 39 -6.47 6.01 -3.20
C ILE A 39 -7.13 6.77 -2.04
N LEU A 40 -8.22 6.19 -1.53
CA LEU A 40 -8.84 6.57 -0.28
C LEU A 40 -8.80 5.33 0.61
N ALA A 41 -8.16 5.42 1.78
CA ALA A 41 -8.01 4.30 2.70
C ALA A 41 -8.66 4.61 4.06
N ALA A 42 -9.17 3.57 4.72
CA ALA A 42 -9.65 3.60 6.09
C ALA A 42 -9.09 2.39 6.84
N THR A 43 -9.00 2.48 8.17
CA THR A 43 -8.67 1.38 9.07
C THR A 43 -9.33 1.63 10.42
N ASN A 44 -9.69 0.57 11.12
CA ASN A 44 -10.19 0.62 12.49
C ASN A 44 -9.08 0.45 13.54
N ARG A 45 -7.83 0.28 13.10
CA ARG A 45 -6.65 0.09 13.95
C ARG A 45 -5.85 1.39 14.06
N ASP A 46 -5.22 1.59 15.21
CA ASP A 46 -4.28 2.70 15.43
C ASP A 46 -3.01 2.48 14.59
N LEU A 47 -2.75 3.39 13.64
CA LEU A 47 -1.63 3.26 12.72
C LEU A 47 -0.27 3.52 13.38
N GLU A 48 -0.21 4.41 14.38
CA GLU A 48 1.05 4.73 15.08
C GLU A 48 1.52 3.53 15.89
N ASP A 49 0.61 2.88 16.61
CA ASP A 49 0.88 1.64 17.35
C ASP A 49 1.33 0.51 16.42
N MET A 50 0.68 0.37 15.25
CA MET A 50 1.02 -0.65 14.27
C MET A 50 2.40 -0.41 13.64
N VAL A 51 2.81 0.83 13.43
CA VAL A 51 4.16 1.19 12.99
C VAL A 51 5.18 0.83 14.07
N ALA A 52 4.90 1.18 15.33
CA ALA A 52 5.76 0.83 16.46
C ALA A 52 5.95 -0.69 16.60
N GLN A 53 4.90 -1.47 16.30
CA GLN A 53 4.93 -2.94 16.30
C GLN A 53 5.47 -3.56 15.01
N LYS A 54 5.91 -2.76 14.03
CA LYS A 54 6.38 -3.21 12.69
C LYS A 54 5.35 -4.02 11.91
N GLN A 55 4.07 -3.79 12.17
CA GLN A 55 2.95 -4.42 11.46
C GLN A 55 2.41 -3.54 10.33
N PHE A 56 2.78 -2.25 10.34
CA PHE A 56 2.47 -1.29 9.30
C PHE A 56 3.71 -0.49 8.93
N ARG A 57 3.83 -0.07 7.67
CA ARG A 57 4.99 0.70 7.21
C ARG A 57 4.75 2.20 7.42
N GLU A 58 5.72 2.87 8.02
CA GLU A 58 5.68 4.31 8.35
C GLU A 58 5.58 5.20 7.10
N ASP A 59 6.24 4.80 6.02
CA ASP A 59 6.19 5.52 4.74
C ASP A 59 4.80 5.49 4.09
N SER A 60 3.95 4.52 4.44
CA SER A 60 2.56 4.48 3.99
C SER A 60 1.66 5.51 4.70
N ILE A 61 2.17 6.21 5.71
CA ILE A 61 1.48 7.29 6.45
C ILE A 61 2.02 8.67 6.04
N THR A 62 3.31 8.75 5.69
CA THR A 62 4.02 10.02 5.57
C THR A 62 4.02 10.58 4.13
N ASP A 63 3.78 9.73 3.12
CA ASP A 63 3.69 10.06 1.69
C ASP A 63 2.23 10.20 1.20
#